data_AF-A0AA38JEQ3-F1
#
_entry.id   AF-A0AA38JEQ3-F1
#
_cell.length_a   1.000
_cell.length_b   1.000
_cell.length_c   1.000
_cell.angle_alpha   90.00
_cell.angle_beta   90.00
_cell.angle_gamma   90.00
#
_symmetry.space_group_name_H-M   'P 1'
#
loop_
_entity.id
_entity.type
_entity.pdbx_description
1 polymer ?
#
loop_
_entity_poly.entity_id
_entity_poly.type
_entity_poly.pdbx_seq_one_letter_code
_entity_poly.pdbx_strand_id
1 'polypeptide(L)' 'RIESEVVTMKYVETRTTIPVPHVFHHNARAEEDVRSPYILMSKVDGVPLSLVW' A
#
# COMPACT_ATOMS: atom_id res chain seq x y z
N ARG A 1 5.12 11.56 3.19
CA ARG A 1 3.99 10.73 3.69
C ARG A 1 3.90 9.43 2.91
N ILE A 2 3.61 9.46 1.61
CA ILE A 2 3.58 8.26 0.73
C ILE A 2 4.86 7.43 0.81
N GLU A 3 6.03 8.06 0.76
CA GLU A 3 7.31 7.34 0.91
C GLU A 3 7.39 6.53 2.22
N SER A 4 6.92 7.12 3.33
CA SER A 4 6.88 6.45 4.63
C SER A 4 5.89 5.29 4.62
N GLU A 5 4.71 5.48 4.03
CA GLU A 5 3.69 4.44 3.90
C GLU A 5 4.23 3.24 3.10
N VAL A 6 4.90 3.48 1.97
CA VAL A 6 5.51 2.44 1.13
C VAL A 6 6.62 1.68 1.86
N VAL A 7 7.51 2.40 2.53
CA VAL A 7 8.60 1.77 3.31
C VAL A 7 8.05 0.93 4.46
N THR A 8 7.02 1.42 5.16
CA THR A 8 6.37 0.67 6.23
C THR A 8 5.69 -0.59 5.71
N MET A 9 4.98 -0.54 4.58
CA MET A 9 4.37 -1.74 3.97
C MET A 9 5.43 -2.78 3.62
N LYS A 10 6.53 -2.37 2.99
CA LYS A 10 7.66 -3.27 2.67
C LYS A 10 8.30 -3.86 3.93
N TYR A 11 8.42 -3.08 5.00
CA TYR A 11 8.93 -3.58 6.27
C TYR A 11 8.02 -4.67 6.86
N VAL A 12 6.70 -4.46 6.87
CA VAL A 12 5.74 -5.46 7.38
C VAL A 12 5.76 -6.74 6.53
N GLU A 13 5.76 -6.59 5.20
CA GLU A 13 5.84 -7.70 4.24
C GLU A 13 7.08 -8.57 4.45
N THR A 14 8.24 -7.95 4.74
CA THR A 14 9.52 -8.67 4.88
C THR A 14 9.78 -9.21 6.29
N ARG A 15 9.06 -8.73 7.30
CA ARG A 15 9.31 -9.05 8.71
C ARG A 15 8.20 -9.84 9.39
N THR A 16 7.08 -10.06 8.72
CA THR A 16 5.92 -10.75 9.30
C THR A 16 5.28 -11.68 8.27
N THR A 17 4.32 -12.49 8.72
CA THR A 17 3.45 -13.31 7.85
C THR A 17 2.11 -12.65 7.57
N ILE A 18 1.91 -11.40 8.02
CA ILE A 18 0.66 -10.68 7.80
C ILE A 18 0.57 -10.30 6.31
N PRO A 19 -0.49 -10.70 5.60
CA PRO A 19 -0.65 -10.32 4.20
C PRO A 19 -0.89 -8.81 4.10
N VAL A 20 -0.02 -8.13 3.38
CA VAL A 20 -0.14 -6.71 3.03
C VAL A 20 -0.12 -6.54 1.50
N PRO A 21 -0.73 -5.47 0.95
CA PRO A 21 -0.64 -5.17 -0.47
C PRO A 21 0.82 -5.03 -0.93
N HIS A 22 1.13 -5.64 -2.07
CA HIS A 22 2.43 -5.47 -2.72
C HIS A 22 2.41 -4.20 -3.57
N VAL A 23 3.35 -3.28 -3.34
CA VAL A 23 3.42 -2.00 -4.06
C VAL A 23 4.10 -2.20 -5.41
N PHE A 24 3.40 -1.91 -6.51
CA PHE A 24 3.94 -1.95 -7.87
C PHE A 24 4.56 -0.62 -8.27
N HIS A 25 3.90 0.49 -7.95
CA HIS A 25 4.36 1.83 -8.27
C HIS A 25 3.79 2.85 -7.29
N HIS A 26 4.49 3.96 -7.07
CA HIS A 26 3.99 5.08 -6.28
C HIS A 26 4.59 6.38 -6.80
N ASN A 27 3.85 7.46 -6.63
CA ASN A 27 4.35 8.80 -6.88
C ASN A 27 3.88 9.74 -5.76
N ALA A 28 4.84 10.36 -5.09
CA ALA A 28 4.57 11.33 -4.02
C ALA A 28 4.39 12.76 -4.53
N ARG A 29 4.71 13.04 -5.80
CA ARG A 29 4.63 14.35 -6.44
C ARG A 29 3.46 14.39 -7.42
N ALA A 30 2.77 15.53 -7.46
CA ALA A 30 1.65 15.77 -8.37
C ALA A 30 2.09 16.38 -9.71
N GLU A 31 3.38 16.36 -10.01
CA GLU A 31 3.99 17.11 -11.12
C GLU A 31 3.86 16.37 -12.46
N GLU A 32 3.77 15.04 -12.45
CA GLU A 32 3.69 14.22 -13.66
C GLU A 32 2.60 13.14 -13.56
N ASP A 33 2.18 12.63 -14.72
CA ASP A 33 1.32 11.45 -14.88
C ASP A 33 -0.14 11.66 -14.39
N VAL A 34 -0.48 11.23 -13.17
CA VAL A 34 -1.83 11.26 -12.59
C VAL A 34 -2.17 12.64 -11.96
N ARG A 35 -1.21 13.57 -11.92
CA ARG A 35 -1.34 14.92 -11.34
C ARG A 35 -1.87 14.95 -9.90
N SER A 36 -1.69 13.85 -9.18
CA SER A 36 -2.07 13.68 -7.78
C SER A 36 -1.21 12.57 -7.17
N PRO A 37 -0.85 12.65 -5.88
CA PRO A 37 -0.06 11.60 -5.25
C PRO A 37 -0.82 10.28 -5.17
N TYR A 38 -0.16 9.16 -5.49
CA TYR A 38 -0.80 7.84 -5.56
C TYR A 38 0.12 6.69 -5.14
N ILE A 39 -0.49 5.55 -4.82
CA ILE A 39 0.15 4.25 -4.63
C ILE A 39 -0.66 3.22 -5.43
N LEU A 40 -0.01 2.53 -6.35
CA LEU A 40 -0.54 1.39 -7.09
C LEU A 40 -0.03 0.10 -6.45
N MET A 41 -0.96 -0.76 -6.03
CA MET A 41 -0.65 -1.96 -5.25
C MET A 41 -1.60 -3.11 -5.57
N SER A 42 -1.20 -4.34 -5.19
CA SER A 42 -2.06 -5.51 -5.31
C SER A 42 -3.28 -5.43 -4.39
N LYS A 43 -4.34 -6.14 -4.75
CA LYS A 43 -5.50 -6.32 -3.88
C LYS A 43 -5.22 -7.49 -2.93
N VAL A 44 -5.43 -7.28 -1.63
CA VAL A 44 -5.51 -8.37 -0.66
C VAL A 44 -6.97 -8.81 -0.56
N ASP A 45 -7.20 -10.11 -0.73
CA ASP A 45 -8.50 -10.74 -0.62
C ASP A 45 -8.95 -10.85 0.83
N GLY A 46 -10.24 -10.59 1.08
CA GLY A 46 -10.84 -10.66 2.41
C GLY A 46 -11.89 -9.60 2.65
N VAL A 47 -12.41 -9.57 3.86
CA VAL A 47 -13.40 -8.60 4.34
C VAL A 47 -12.92 -7.93 5.62
N PRO A 48 -13.33 -6.68 5.90
CA PRO A 48 -13.08 -6.05 7.19
C PRO A 48 -13.57 -6.94 8.33
N LEU A 49 -12.72 -7.14 9.34
CA LEU A 49 -12.99 -8.03 10.48
C LEU A 49 -14.31 -7.68 11.19
N SER A 50 -14.65 -6.40 11.26
CA SER A 50 -15.86 -5.87 11.87
C SER A 50 -17.16 -6.30 11.18
N LEU A 51 -17.12 -6.86 9.97
CA LEU A 51 -18.30 -7.36 9.26
C LEU A 51 -18.60 -8.83 9.56
N VAL A 52 -17.68 -9.55 10.21
CA VAL A 52 -17.75 -11.00 10.41
C VAL A 52 -17.54 -11.43 11.87
N TRP A 53 -17.41 -10.47 12.79
CA TRP A 53 -17.28 -10.68 14.23
C TRP A 53 -18.54 -10.27 14.99
#